data_AF-A0A3Q1ELM9-F1
#
_entry.id   AF-A0A3Q1ELM9-F1
#
_cell.length_a   1.000
_cell.length_b   1.000
_cell.length_c   1.000
_cell.angle_alpha   90.00
_cell.angle_beta   90.00
_cell.angle_gamma   90.00
#
_symmetry.space_group_name_H-M   'P 1'
#
loop_
_entity.id
_entity.type
_entity.pdbx_description
1 polymer ?
#
loop_
_entity_poly.entity_id
_entity_poly.type
_entity_poly.pdbx_seq_one_letter_code
_entity_poly.pdbx_strand_id
1 'polypeptide(L)'
;SGTSGGVDDLCWLQLEDFRMLLIKTIDPSRITPYLRQCQVISAEDEEQLFNDPTSELFLYLSTCLSLGALLDTLQRTGVKGYTAFLESLELDYPDLYQRITGKEPNKTFSILIDTAGESGLTQFLMSELSRLQRALQAERRRRQQACSVAKEQVCIATRLLRNKDAH
;
A
#
# COMPACT_ATOMS: atom_id res chain seq x y z
N SER A 1 -27.76 -27.33 -8.16
CA SER A 1 -26.94 -26.29 -8.82
C SER A 1 -25.90 -25.88 -7.80
N GLY A 2 -24.59 -26.03 -7.95
CA GLY A 2 -23.68 -26.32 -9.04
C GLY A 2 -22.33 -25.88 -8.47
N THR A 3 -21.31 -26.72 -8.59
CA THR A 3 -19.98 -26.60 -7.97
C THR A 3 -19.28 -25.29 -8.31
N SER A 4 -19.36 -24.28 -7.44
CA SER A 4 -18.57 -23.03 -7.54
C SER A 4 -17.40 -22.97 -6.55
N GLY A 5 -17.34 -23.87 -5.56
CA GLY A 5 -16.30 -23.80 -4.52
C GLY A 5 -14.89 -24.22 -4.98
N GLY A 6 -14.77 -25.04 -6.02
CA GLY A 6 -13.48 -25.65 -6.38
C GLY A 6 -12.47 -24.71 -7.05
N VAL A 7 -12.92 -23.70 -7.79
CA VAL A 7 -12.02 -22.79 -8.53
C VAL A 7 -11.52 -21.67 -7.62
N ASP A 8 -12.40 -21.12 -6.79
CA ASP A 8 -12.08 -20.09 -5.81
C ASP A 8 -11.04 -20.61 -4.81
N ASP A 9 -11.23 -21.82 -4.27
CA ASP A 9 -10.30 -22.42 -3.31
C ASP A 9 -8.89 -22.63 -3.89
N LEU A 10 -8.78 -23.03 -5.17
CA LEU A 10 -7.50 -23.24 -5.86
C LEU A 10 -6.71 -21.93 -6.04
N CYS A 11 -7.39 -20.83 -6.32
CA CYS A 11 -6.76 -19.51 -6.47
C CYS A 11 -6.14 -19.03 -5.14
N TRP A 12 -6.85 -19.23 -4.03
CA TRP A 12 -6.37 -18.85 -2.70
C TRP A 12 -5.27 -19.78 -2.17
N LEU A 13 -5.30 -21.08 -2.50
CA LEU A 13 -4.22 -22.03 -2.20
C LEU A 13 -2.86 -21.57 -2.74
N GLN A 14 -2.84 -21.01 -3.95
CA GLN A 14 -1.60 -20.47 -4.53
C GLN A 14 -1.06 -19.28 -3.72
N LEU A 15 -1.92 -18.41 -3.19
CA LEU A 15 -1.47 -17.28 -2.35
C LEU A 15 -0.97 -17.75 -0.99
N GLU A 16 -1.52 -18.83 -0.47
CA GLU A 16 -1.11 -19.41 0.82
C GLU A 16 0.35 -19.86 0.80
N ASP A 17 0.81 -20.44 -0.32
CA ASP A 17 2.23 -20.81 -0.53
C ASP A 17 3.18 -19.59 -0.44
N PHE A 18 2.67 -18.39 -0.75
CA PHE A 18 3.41 -17.13 -0.67
C PHE A 18 3.05 -16.29 0.56
N ARG A 19 2.23 -16.79 1.50
CA ARG A 19 1.70 -16.00 2.62
C ARG A 19 2.79 -15.28 3.42
N MET A 20 3.88 -15.97 3.74
CA MET A 20 5.01 -15.36 4.46
C MET A 20 5.75 -14.30 3.64
N LEU A 21 5.81 -14.44 2.31
CA LEU A 21 6.40 -13.45 1.43
C LEU A 21 5.51 -12.21 1.33
N LEU A 22 4.19 -12.42 1.17
CA LEU A 22 3.17 -11.37 1.14
C LEU A 22 3.24 -10.53 2.42
N ILE A 23 3.17 -11.19 3.59
CA ILE A 23 3.25 -10.58 4.92
C ILE A 23 4.50 -9.72 5.10
N LYS A 24 5.64 -10.18 4.59
CA LYS A 24 6.93 -9.48 4.76
C LYS A 24 7.11 -8.29 3.83
N THR A 25 6.39 -8.27 2.71
CA THR A 25 6.65 -7.36 1.60
C THR A 25 5.59 -6.29 1.46
N ILE A 26 4.33 -6.61 1.79
CA ILE A 26 3.18 -5.74 1.54
C ILE A 26 2.93 -4.84 2.75
N ASP A 27 2.91 -3.54 2.48
CA ASP A 27 2.29 -2.55 3.35
C ASP A 27 0.78 -2.46 3.03
N PRO A 28 -0.11 -2.85 3.96
CA PRO A 28 -1.57 -2.82 3.76
C PRO A 28 -2.09 -1.44 3.39
N SER A 29 -1.47 -0.38 3.91
CA SER A 29 -1.84 1.03 3.68
C SER A 29 -1.80 1.43 2.20
N ARG A 30 -1.01 0.70 1.39
CA ARG A 30 -0.88 0.96 -0.05
C ARG A 30 -2.00 0.31 -0.86
N ILE A 31 -2.36 -0.93 -0.52
CA ILE A 31 -3.33 -1.73 -1.28
C ILE A 31 -4.78 -1.49 -0.86
N THR A 32 -5.04 -1.14 0.41
CA THR A 32 -6.40 -0.97 0.93
C THR A 32 -7.24 0.08 0.17
N PRO A 33 -6.71 1.26 -0.24
CA PRO A 33 -7.48 2.23 -1.00
C PRO A 33 -8.03 1.68 -2.33
N TYR A 34 -7.25 0.85 -3.02
CA TYR A 34 -7.69 0.21 -4.27
C TYR A 34 -8.78 -0.83 -4.03
N LEU A 35 -8.58 -1.70 -3.03
CA LEU A 35 -9.50 -2.77 -2.68
C LEU A 35 -10.86 -2.22 -2.20
N ARG A 36 -10.85 -1.08 -1.49
CA ARG A 36 -12.08 -0.38 -1.11
C ARG A 36 -12.83 0.17 -2.32
N GLN A 37 -12.11 0.71 -3.30
CA GLN A 37 -12.72 1.19 -4.54
C GLN A 37 -13.32 0.04 -5.37
N CYS A 38 -12.71 -1.15 -5.30
CA CYS A 38 -13.23 -2.40 -5.87
C CYS A 38 -14.41 -3.00 -5.09
N GLN A 39 -14.83 -2.38 -3.97
CA GLN A 39 -15.89 -2.84 -3.08
C GLN A 39 -15.70 -4.29 -2.60
N VAL A 40 -14.44 -4.71 -2.40
CA VAL A 40 -14.11 -6.02 -1.81
C VAL A 40 -13.79 -5.90 -0.31
N ILE A 41 -13.70 -4.66 0.20
CA ILE A 41 -13.50 -4.31 1.61
C ILE A 41 -14.36 -3.09 1.92
N SER A 42 -15.03 -3.07 3.08
CA SER A 42 -15.83 -1.93 3.52
C SER A 42 -15.00 -0.86 4.25
N ALA A 43 -15.54 0.34 4.41
CA ALA A 43 -14.89 1.40 5.19
C ALA A 43 -14.79 1.04 6.69
N GLU A 44 -15.69 0.19 7.19
CA GLU A 44 -15.69 -0.32 8.57
C GLU A 44 -14.56 -1.34 8.78
N ASP A 45 -14.34 -2.22 7.79
CA ASP A 45 -13.20 -3.15 7.79
C ASP A 45 -11.86 -2.39 7.76
N GLU A 46 -11.78 -1.29 7.00
CA GLU A 46 -10.61 -0.40 6.95
C GLU A 46 -10.32 0.23 8.33
N GLU A 47 -11.35 0.77 8.99
CA GLU A 47 -11.20 1.41 10.29
C GLU A 47 -10.74 0.43 11.38
N GLN A 48 -11.22 -0.81 11.34
CA GLN A 48 -10.74 -1.89 12.22
C GLN A 48 -9.29 -2.31 11.96
N LEU A 49 -8.81 -2.22 10.71
CA LEU A 49 -7.44 -2.58 10.34
C LEU A 49 -6.39 -1.53 10.77
N PHE A 50 -6.76 -0.24 10.88
CA PHE A 50 -5.82 0.87 11.10
C PHE A 50 -5.94 1.58 12.46
N ASN A 51 -7.00 1.37 13.26
CA ASN A 51 -7.22 2.11 14.52
C ASN A 51 -6.60 1.50 15.80
N ASP A 52 -5.90 0.36 15.76
CA ASP A 52 -5.27 -0.20 16.98
C ASP A 52 -3.77 0.15 17.08
N PRO A 53 -3.35 1.12 17.92
CA PRO A 53 -2.06 1.79 17.79
C PRO A 53 -1.09 1.38 18.91
N THR A 54 -0.66 0.12 18.97
CA THR A 54 0.26 -0.31 20.03
C THR A 54 1.51 -1.06 19.54
N SER A 55 2.61 -0.33 19.30
CA SER A 55 4.03 -0.78 19.25
C SER A 55 4.61 -1.29 17.91
N GLU A 56 5.83 -0.86 17.56
CA GLU A 56 6.61 -1.28 16.38
C GLU A 56 6.90 -2.80 16.30
N LEU A 57 6.87 -3.51 17.44
CA LEU A 57 6.95 -4.98 17.47
C LEU A 57 5.61 -5.64 17.19
N PHE A 58 4.51 -5.01 17.61
CA PHE A 58 3.16 -5.42 17.22
C PHE A 58 2.90 -5.02 15.78
N LEU A 59 3.45 -3.93 15.23
CA LEU A 59 3.23 -3.54 13.83
C LEU A 59 3.60 -4.68 12.86
N TYR A 60 4.64 -5.47 13.15
CA TYR A 60 4.98 -6.66 12.37
C TYR A 60 3.95 -7.79 12.54
N LEU A 61 3.53 -8.07 13.79
CA LEU A 61 2.50 -9.07 14.11
C LEU A 61 1.09 -8.66 13.64
N SER A 62 0.82 -7.36 13.63
CA SER A 62 -0.39 -6.67 13.23
C SER A 62 -0.41 -6.51 11.72
N THR A 63 0.74 -6.44 11.03
CA THR A 63 0.81 -6.62 9.56
C THR A 63 0.54 -8.08 9.18
N CYS A 64 1.04 -9.06 9.95
CA CYS A 64 0.67 -10.47 9.78
C CYS A 64 -0.84 -10.69 10.01
N LEU A 65 -1.38 -10.12 11.09
CA LEU A 65 -2.77 -10.28 11.50
C LEU A 65 -3.72 -9.46 10.64
N SER A 66 -3.32 -8.25 10.22
CA SER A 66 -4.09 -7.37 9.34
C SER A 66 -4.06 -7.86 7.91
N LEU A 67 -2.91 -8.30 7.38
CA LEU A 67 -2.86 -8.92 6.06
C LEU A 67 -3.55 -10.30 6.07
N GLY A 68 -3.45 -11.04 7.18
CA GLY A 68 -4.24 -12.26 7.39
C GLY A 68 -5.74 -11.97 7.34
N ALA A 69 -6.23 -11.03 8.14
CA ALA A 69 -7.63 -10.62 8.16
C ALA A 69 -8.10 -9.99 6.84
N LEU A 70 -7.21 -9.29 6.13
CA LEU A 70 -7.42 -8.77 4.79
C LEU A 70 -7.64 -9.92 3.81
N LEU A 71 -6.73 -10.90 3.79
CA LEU A 71 -6.81 -12.07 2.93
C LEU A 71 -8.06 -12.90 3.26
N ASP A 72 -8.39 -13.07 4.54
CA ASP A 72 -9.61 -13.77 4.98
C ASP A 72 -10.87 -13.02 4.53
N THR A 73 -10.85 -11.68 4.58
CA THR A 73 -11.95 -10.83 4.08
C THR A 73 -12.10 -10.93 2.58
N LEU A 74 -10.99 -10.87 1.84
CA LEU A 74 -10.99 -11.03 0.40
C LEU A 74 -11.42 -12.45 -0.01
N GLN A 75 -11.03 -13.47 0.76
CA GLN A 75 -11.44 -14.86 0.53
C GLN A 75 -12.96 -15.02 0.62
N ARG A 76 -13.63 -14.32 1.56
CA ARG A 76 -15.10 -14.28 1.63
C ARG A 76 -15.76 -13.70 0.37
N THR A 77 -15.04 -12.91 -0.42
CA THR A 77 -15.53 -12.33 -1.69
C THR A 77 -15.18 -13.18 -2.92
N GLY A 78 -14.53 -14.33 -2.75
CA GLY A 78 -14.25 -15.31 -3.81
C GLY A 78 -13.27 -14.81 -4.87
N VAL A 79 -13.50 -15.21 -6.13
CA VAL A 79 -12.66 -14.80 -7.29
C VAL A 79 -12.54 -13.28 -7.43
N LYS A 80 -13.56 -12.52 -7.06
CA LYS A 80 -13.55 -11.06 -7.14
C LYS A 80 -12.47 -10.47 -6.23
N GLY A 81 -12.39 -10.93 -4.97
CA GLY A 81 -11.36 -10.50 -4.02
C GLY A 81 -9.96 -10.91 -4.45
N TYR A 82 -9.83 -12.14 -4.95
CA TYR A 82 -8.55 -12.64 -5.47
C TYR A 82 -8.05 -11.78 -6.64
N THR A 83 -8.91 -11.49 -7.60
CA THR A 83 -8.57 -10.69 -8.78
C THR A 83 -8.26 -9.26 -8.38
N ALA A 84 -9.06 -8.64 -7.51
CA ALA A 84 -8.80 -7.29 -7.01
C ALA A 84 -7.48 -7.20 -6.24
N PHE A 85 -7.12 -8.24 -5.48
CA PHE A 85 -5.84 -8.32 -4.81
C PHE A 85 -4.69 -8.39 -5.79
N LEU A 86 -4.76 -9.27 -6.79
CA LEU A 86 -3.73 -9.36 -7.83
C LEU A 86 -3.57 -8.03 -8.60
N GLU A 87 -4.68 -7.37 -8.96
CA GLU A 87 -4.64 -6.05 -9.59
C GLU A 87 -3.96 -5.01 -8.69
N SER A 88 -4.21 -5.04 -7.37
CA SER A 88 -3.50 -4.17 -6.43
C SER A 88 -1.99 -4.44 -6.40
N LEU A 89 -1.57 -5.71 -6.53
CA LEU A 89 -0.16 -6.07 -6.60
C LEU A 89 0.48 -5.61 -7.92
N GLU A 90 -0.23 -5.69 -9.06
CA GLU A 90 0.27 -5.17 -10.33
C GLU A 90 0.56 -3.66 -10.28
N LEU A 91 -0.17 -2.91 -9.44
CA LEU A 91 -0.02 -1.47 -9.29
C LEU A 91 1.14 -1.07 -8.38
N ASP A 92 1.19 -1.64 -7.18
CA ASP A 92 2.13 -1.22 -6.13
C ASP A 92 3.37 -2.12 -5.99
N TYR A 93 3.27 -3.40 -6.40
CA TYR A 93 4.31 -4.42 -6.21
C TYR A 93 4.50 -5.31 -7.45
N PRO A 94 4.88 -4.75 -8.62
CA PRO A 94 4.96 -5.48 -9.88
C PRO A 94 5.89 -6.71 -9.83
N ASP A 95 7.02 -6.61 -9.11
CA ASP A 95 7.97 -7.73 -8.95
C ASP A 95 7.37 -8.87 -8.11
N LEU A 96 6.55 -8.53 -7.11
CA LEU A 96 5.87 -9.51 -6.26
C LEU A 96 4.76 -10.22 -7.04
N TYR A 97 4.00 -9.48 -7.84
CA TYR A 97 2.99 -10.05 -8.74
C TYR A 97 3.62 -11.07 -9.70
N GLN A 98 4.72 -10.70 -10.36
CA GLN A 98 5.42 -11.59 -11.29
C GLN A 98 5.94 -12.85 -10.59
N ARG A 99 6.41 -12.71 -9.34
CA ARG A 99 6.90 -13.85 -8.56
C ARG A 99 5.80 -14.82 -8.14
N ILE A 100 4.60 -14.32 -7.84
CA ILE A 100 3.47 -15.14 -7.40
C ILE A 100 2.78 -15.81 -8.59
N THR A 101 2.56 -15.07 -9.67
CA THR A 101 1.74 -15.51 -10.81
C THR A 101 2.56 -16.05 -11.98
N GLY A 102 3.84 -15.73 -12.05
CA GLY A 102 4.71 -16.01 -13.20
C GLY A 102 4.40 -15.15 -14.43
N LYS A 103 3.50 -14.17 -14.33
CA LYS A 103 3.04 -13.33 -15.45
C LYS A 103 3.63 -11.93 -15.38
N GLU A 104 3.72 -11.26 -16.53
CA GLU A 104 4.08 -9.85 -16.56
C GLU A 104 2.91 -8.98 -16.07
N PRO A 105 3.17 -7.95 -15.24
CA PRO A 105 2.14 -7.07 -14.72
C PRO A 105 1.60 -6.19 -15.86
N ASN A 106 0.30 -6.30 -16.13
CA ASN A 106 -0.35 -5.54 -17.21
C ASN A 106 -1.13 -4.32 -16.70
N LYS A 107 -1.16 -4.11 -15.37
CA LYS A 107 -1.90 -3.04 -14.68
C LYS A 107 -3.37 -3.06 -15.07
N THR A 108 -3.97 -4.23 -14.88
CA THR A 108 -5.38 -4.46 -15.18
C THR A 108 -6.25 -3.86 -14.08
N PHE A 109 -7.39 -3.28 -14.45
CA PHE A 109 -8.35 -2.66 -13.53
C PHE A 109 -9.76 -3.26 -13.72
N SER A 110 -9.84 -4.54 -14.03
CA SER A 110 -11.09 -5.22 -14.40
C SER A 110 -12.12 -5.15 -13.28
N ILE A 111 -11.73 -5.35 -12.02
CA ILE A 111 -12.67 -5.31 -10.90
C ILE A 111 -13.11 -3.88 -10.62
N LEU A 112 -12.18 -2.92 -10.69
CA LEU A 112 -12.51 -1.51 -10.50
C LEU A 112 -13.43 -0.97 -11.60
N ILE A 113 -13.21 -1.37 -12.86
CA ILE A 113 -14.10 -1.00 -13.97
C ILE A 113 -15.46 -1.68 -13.81
N ASP A 114 -15.51 -2.95 -13.40
CA ASP A 114 -16.76 -3.67 -13.17
C ASP A 114 -17.60 -3.02 -12.05
N THR A 115 -16.96 -2.53 -10.99
CA THR A 115 -17.66 -1.92 -9.85
C THR A 115 -17.94 -0.42 -9.99
N ALA A 116 -16.99 0.35 -10.47
CA ALA A 116 -17.06 1.82 -10.50
C ALA A 116 -17.14 2.40 -11.93
N GLY A 117 -17.04 1.56 -12.96
CA GLY A 117 -16.98 2.00 -14.35
C GLY A 117 -15.67 2.69 -14.73
N GLU A 118 -15.53 3.01 -16.01
CA GLU A 118 -14.37 3.73 -16.56
C GLU A 118 -14.23 5.15 -15.96
N SER A 119 -15.36 5.80 -15.64
CA SER A 119 -15.38 7.09 -14.96
C SER A 119 -14.86 6.98 -13.53
N GLY A 120 -15.22 5.91 -12.80
CA GLY A 120 -14.69 5.61 -11.47
C GLY A 120 -13.20 5.33 -11.48
N LEU A 121 -12.71 4.56 -12.48
CA LEU A 121 -11.27 4.35 -12.69
C LEU A 121 -10.55 5.69 -12.90
N THR A 122 -11.09 6.56 -13.76
CA THR A 122 -10.49 7.87 -14.04
C THR A 122 -10.41 8.73 -12.77
N GLN A 123 -11.48 8.75 -11.96
CA GLN A 123 -11.50 9.49 -10.70
C GLN A 123 -10.49 8.94 -9.69
N PHE A 124 -10.38 7.62 -9.58
CA PHE A 124 -9.39 6.96 -8.74
C PHE A 124 -7.96 7.37 -9.13
N LEU A 125 -7.62 7.27 -10.41
CA LEU A 125 -6.29 7.64 -10.92
C LEU A 125 -5.98 9.13 -10.69
N MET A 126 -6.97 10.02 -10.86
CA MET A 126 -6.80 11.45 -10.61
C MET A 126 -6.58 11.75 -9.12
N SER A 127 -7.29 11.05 -8.23
CA SER A 127 -7.09 11.15 -6.79
C SER A 127 -5.69 10.70 -6.38
N GLU A 128 -5.24 9.57 -6.91
CA GLU A 128 -3.90 9.03 -6.68
C GLU A 128 -2.79 9.95 -7.17
N LEU A 129 -2.94 10.48 -8.38
CA LEU A 129 -2.02 11.46 -8.93
C LEU A 129 -1.94 12.71 -8.04
N SER A 130 -3.07 13.20 -7.55
CA SER A 130 -3.13 14.34 -6.63
C SER A 130 -2.51 14.04 -5.27
N ARG A 131 -2.66 12.81 -4.76
CA ARG A 131 -2.02 12.33 -3.52
C ARG A 131 -0.50 12.30 -3.66
N LEU A 132 0.01 11.72 -4.75
CA LEU A 132 1.45 11.65 -5.03
C LEU A 132 2.08 13.04 -5.23
N GLN A 133 1.39 13.93 -5.95
CA GLN A 133 1.84 15.32 -6.11
C GLN A 133 1.97 16.04 -4.76
N ARG A 134 1.00 15.87 -3.85
CA ARG A 134 1.06 16.44 -2.49
C ARG A 134 2.22 15.86 -1.68
N ALA A 135 2.43 14.54 -1.73
CA ALA A 135 3.54 13.89 -1.04
C ALA A 135 4.89 14.40 -1.55
N LEU A 136 5.06 14.52 -2.87
CA LEU A 136 6.28 15.06 -3.48
C LEU A 136 6.54 16.52 -3.06
N GLN A 137 5.49 17.35 -3.02
CA GLN A 137 5.62 18.73 -2.54
C GLN A 137 5.98 18.81 -1.06
N ALA A 138 5.38 17.96 -0.22
CA ALA A 138 5.71 17.90 1.21
C ALA A 138 7.17 17.49 1.43
N GLU A 139 7.66 16.49 0.69
CA GLU A 139 9.04 16.03 0.76
C GLU A 139 10.03 17.13 0.29
N ARG A 140 9.69 17.85 -0.79
CA ARG A 140 10.48 19.02 -1.23
C ARG A 140 10.58 20.09 -0.16
N ARG A 141 9.47 20.43 0.51
CA ARG A 141 9.46 21.42 1.61
C ARG A 141 10.30 20.96 2.79
N ARG A 142 10.19 19.68 3.19
CA ARG A 142 11.01 19.09 4.26
C ARG A 142 12.49 19.18 3.93
N ARG A 143 12.90 18.83 2.71
CA ARG A 143 14.30 18.98 2.25
C ARG A 143 14.78 20.43 2.27
N GLN A 144 13.95 21.37 1.84
CA GLN A 144 14.29 22.79 1.88
C GLN A 144 14.50 23.29 3.32
N GLN A 145 13.62 22.91 4.24
CA GLN A 145 13.76 23.23 5.66
C GLN A 145 15.01 22.59 6.28
N ALA A 146 15.28 21.32 5.98
CA ALA A 146 16.49 20.65 6.45
C ALA A 146 17.76 21.36 5.94
N CYS A 147 17.76 21.79 4.68
CA CYS A 147 18.87 22.54 4.09
C CYS A 147 19.05 23.94 4.71
N SER A 148 17.95 24.66 5.00
CA SER A 148 18.03 25.97 5.67
C SER A 148 18.59 25.85 7.08
N VAL A 149 18.13 24.86 7.85
CA VAL A 149 18.65 24.56 9.19
C VAL A 149 20.14 24.21 9.14
N ALA A 150 20.57 23.36 8.20
CA ALA A 150 21.97 23.01 8.05
C ALA A 150 22.85 24.24 7.74
N LYS A 151 22.40 25.13 6.85
CA LYS A 151 23.12 26.38 6.52
C LYS A 151 23.25 27.30 7.74
N GLU A 152 22.20 27.41 8.54
CA GLU A 152 22.20 28.21 9.76
C GLU A 152 23.19 27.66 10.80
N GLN A 153 23.20 26.34 11.00
CA GLN A 153 24.17 25.69 11.90
C GLN A 153 25.61 25.87 11.44
N VAL A 154 25.90 25.78 10.14
CA VAL A 154 27.24 26.06 9.59
C VAL A 154 27.63 27.52 9.84
N CYS A 155 26.70 28.46 9.67
CA CYS A 155 26.94 29.88 9.93
C CYS A 155 27.27 30.14 11.41
N ILE A 156 26.52 29.53 12.32
CA ILE A 156 26.76 29.61 13.77
C ILE A 156 28.14 29.02 14.11
N ALA A 157 28.45 27.81 13.63
CA ALA A 157 29.73 27.16 13.86
C ALA A 157 30.92 28.01 13.36
N THR A 158 30.79 28.59 12.17
CA THR A 158 31.82 29.47 11.58
C THR A 158 32.05 30.73 12.43
N ARG A 159 30.98 31.33 12.98
CA ARG A 159 31.08 32.49 13.87
C ARG A 159 31.76 32.14 15.20
N LEU A 160 31.43 30.98 15.78
CA LEU A 160 32.03 30.52 17.03
C LEU A 160 33.52 30.24 16.88
N LEU A 161 33.95 29.61 15.79
CA LEU A 161 35.36 29.38 15.49
C LEU A 161 36.14 30.70 15.36
N ARG A 162 35.60 31.66 14.60
CA ARG A 162 36.24 32.97 14.40
C ARG A 162 36.44 33.75 15.71
N ASN A 163 35.47 33.69 16.63
CA ASN A 163 35.60 34.35 17.93
C ASN A 163 36.60 33.65 18.86
N LYS A 164 36.85 32.35 18.63
CA LYS A 164 37.82 31.58 19.42
C LYS A 164 39.26 31.82 18.99
N ASP A 165 39.48 32.12 17.71
CA ASP A 165 40.81 32.49 17.16
C ASP A 165 41.20 33.95 17.45
N ALA A 166 40.26 34.75 17.97
CA ALA A 166 40.46 36.16 18.31
C ALA A 166 40.90 36.39 19.77
N HIS A 167 41.09 35.31 20.54
CA HIS A 167 41.54 35.30 21.94
C HIS A 167 42.79 34.43 22.08
#